data_AF-A0AAV4Q0D2-F1
#
_entry.id   AF-A0AAV4Q0D2-F1
#
_cell.length_a   1.000
_cell.length_b   1.000
_cell.length_c   1.000
_cell.angle_alpha   90.00
_cell.angle_beta   90.00
_cell.angle_gamma   90.00
#
_symmetry.space_group_name_H-M   'P 1'
#
loop_
_entity.id
_entity.type
_entity.pdbx_description
1 polymer ?
#
loop_
_entity_poly.entity_id
_entity_poly.type
_entity_poly.pdbx_seq_one_letter_code
_entity_poly.pdbx_strand_id
1 'polypeptide(L)'
;MLFMMDMNYVRKHHCVFTELTTQFLVVVYNPLAFTSENLCRLPVSRDGFLIKQVNKRRSIPAQVCYAHSTGIKESSLSDPSLATKELIFPVSLTPPLGFFSVWSSNV
;
A
#
# COMPACT_ATOMS: atom_id res chain seq x y z
N MET A 1 -6.42 -4.05 -12.06
CA MET A 1 -6.64 -5.13 -11.07
C MET A 1 -6.83 -4.46 -9.70
N LEU A 2 -7.94 -4.75 -9.01
CA LEU A 2 -8.41 -4.05 -7.80
C LEU A 2 -7.90 -4.78 -6.55
N PHE A 3 -7.17 -4.11 -5.67
CA PHE A 3 -6.78 -4.65 -4.36
C PHE A 3 -7.48 -3.91 -3.25
N MET A 4 -8.26 -4.64 -2.45
CA MET A 4 -8.82 -4.15 -1.19
C MET A 4 -7.88 -4.61 -0.07
N MET A 5 -7.13 -3.67 0.51
CA MET A 5 -6.30 -3.98 1.67
C MET A 5 -7.05 -3.64 2.96
N ASP A 6 -7.20 -4.66 3.80
CA ASP A 6 -7.61 -4.47 5.19
C ASP A 6 -6.41 -3.93 5.98
N MET A 7 -6.57 -2.76 6.60
CA MET A 7 -5.52 -2.06 7.35
C MET A 7 -4.94 -2.90 8.51
N ASN A 8 -5.61 -3.99 8.91
CA ASN A 8 -5.15 -4.90 9.96
C ASN A 8 -4.20 -6.02 9.50
N TYR A 9 -3.97 -6.20 8.18
CA TYR A 9 -3.22 -7.35 7.64
C TYR A 9 -1.89 -6.98 6.98
N VAL A 10 -1.17 -5.98 7.48
CA VAL A 10 0.24 -5.69 7.06
C VAL A 10 1.21 -6.00 8.20
N ARG A 11 1.10 -7.18 8.81
CA ARG A 11 2.20 -7.76 9.62
C ARG A 11 3.12 -8.67 8.80
N LYS A 12 2.71 -9.03 7.60
CA LYS A 12 3.54 -9.76 6.64
C LYS A 12 4.03 -8.72 5.63
N HIS A 13 5.32 -8.43 5.65
CA HIS A 13 6.00 -7.58 4.65
C HIS A 13 6.10 -8.32 3.29
N HIS A 14 5.01 -8.94 2.87
CA HIS A 14 4.94 -9.75 1.66
C HIS A 14 3.59 -9.52 0.98
N CYS A 15 3.65 -9.03 -0.25
CA CYS A 15 2.54 -8.96 -1.18
C CYS A 15 3.10 -9.11 -2.59
N VAL A 16 3.04 -10.35 -3.10
CA VAL A 16 3.52 -10.74 -4.44
C VAL A 16 3.07 -9.75 -5.53
N PHE A 17 1.85 -9.22 -5.43
CA PHE A 17 1.31 -8.31 -6.44
C PHE A 17 2.01 -6.95 -6.46
N THR A 18 2.17 -6.31 -5.30
CA THR A 18 2.85 -4.99 -5.23
C THR A 18 4.35 -5.11 -5.43
N GLU A 19 4.91 -6.31 -5.27
CA GLU A 19 6.31 -6.62 -5.53
C GLU A 19 6.63 -6.83 -7.01
N LEU A 20 5.74 -7.49 -7.76
CA LEU A 20 5.99 -7.85 -9.16
C LEU A 20 5.44 -6.82 -10.15
N THR A 21 4.37 -6.10 -9.80
CA THR A 21 3.69 -5.18 -10.73
C THR A 21 4.24 -3.76 -10.66
N THR A 22 4.33 -3.11 -11.82
CA THR A 22 4.74 -1.70 -11.94
C THR A 22 3.58 -0.73 -11.82
N GLN A 23 2.34 -1.21 -11.98
CA GLN A 23 1.14 -0.40 -11.89
C GLN A 23 0.02 -1.19 -11.22
N PHE A 24 -0.64 -0.57 -10.24
CA PHE A 24 -1.71 -1.20 -9.49
C PHE A 24 -2.69 -0.19 -8.92
N LEU A 25 -3.93 -0.63 -8.73
CA LEU A 25 -4.99 0.15 -8.08
C LEU A 25 -5.08 -0.29 -6.62
N VAL A 26 -4.84 0.65 -5.71
CA VAL A 26 -5.01 0.45 -4.27
C VAL A 26 -6.37 0.99 -3.87
N VAL A 27 -7.16 0.16 -3.20
CA VAL A 27 -8.43 0.57 -2.58
C VAL A 27 -8.37 0.30 -1.10
N VAL A 28 -8.59 1.35 -0.33
CA VAL A 28 -8.64 1.34 1.12
C VAL A 28 -10.08 1.50 1.53
N TYR A 29 -10.60 0.52 2.25
CA TYR A 29 -11.93 0.57 2.84
C TYR A 29 -11.84 1.02 4.29
N ASN A 30 -12.70 1.97 4.68
CA ASN A 30 -12.85 2.41 6.05
C ASN A 30 -14.09 1.73 6.67
N PRO A 31 -13.92 0.67 7.48
CA PRO A 31 -15.04 0.01 8.15
C PRO A 31 -15.64 0.83 9.30
N LEU A 32 -15.03 1.97 9.65
CA LEU A 32 -15.45 2.79 10.76
C LEU A 32 -16.65 3.67 10.37
N ALA A 33 -17.52 3.93 11.34
CA ALA A 33 -18.66 4.85 11.21
C ALA A 33 -18.25 6.33 11.28
N PHE A 34 -16.96 6.64 11.22
CA PHE A 34 -16.41 7.99 11.23
C PHE A 34 -15.27 8.11 10.22
N THR A 35 -14.98 9.35 9.81
CA THR A 35 -13.89 9.65 8.88
C THR A 35 -12.55 9.29 9.51
N SER A 36 -11.69 8.59 8.78
CA SER A 36 -10.35 8.23 9.24
C SER A 36 -9.26 8.78 8.33
N GLU A 37 -8.12 9.08 8.94
CA GLU A 37 -6.88 9.42 8.25
C GLU A 37 -5.81 8.43 8.70
N ASN A 38 -5.14 7.80 7.74
CA ASN A 38 -4.15 6.76 8.00
C ASN A 38 -3.00 6.84 7.00
N LEU A 39 -1.90 6.16 7.31
CA LEU A 39 -0.82 5.92 6.37
C LEU A 39 -0.96 4.50 5.80
N CYS A 40 -0.96 4.39 4.48
CA CYS A 40 -0.87 3.10 3.81
C CYS A 40 0.60 2.75 3.59
N ARG A 41 0.97 1.50 3.86
CA ARG A 41 2.32 0.94 3.65
C ARG A 41 2.20 -0.31 2.80
N LEU A 42 2.90 -0.35 1.67
CA LEU A 42 2.87 -1.48 0.74
C LEU A 42 4.29 -1.98 0.47
N PRO A 43 4.55 -3.29 0.56
CA PRO A 43 5.85 -3.85 0.20
C PRO A 43 6.05 -3.74 -1.32
N VAL A 44 7.18 -3.17 -1.74
CA VAL A 44 7.53 -2.95 -3.15
C VAL A 44 9.00 -3.31 -3.39
N SER A 45 9.32 -3.67 -4.63
CA SER A 45 10.68 -3.99 -5.06
C SER A 45 11.42 -2.78 -5.68
N ARG A 46 10.69 -1.72 -6.04
CA ARG A 46 11.19 -0.58 -6.84
C ARG A 46 11.24 0.73 -6.05
N ASP A 47 12.01 1.69 -6.58
CA ASP A 47 12.35 2.95 -5.88
C ASP A 47 11.43 4.14 -6.15
N GLY A 48 10.79 4.19 -7.32
CA GLY A 48 10.02 5.36 -7.75
C GLY A 48 8.56 5.02 -7.96
N PHE A 49 7.64 5.63 -7.22
CA PHE A 49 6.20 5.48 -7.47
C PHE A 49 5.51 6.83 -7.46
N LEU A 50 4.67 7.04 -8.48
CA LEU A 50 3.75 8.14 -8.58
C LEU A 50 2.35 7.66 -8.17
N ILE A 51 1.75 8.31 -7.19
CA ILE A 51 0.42 7.97 -6.71
C ILE A 51 -0.57 9.06 -7.11
N LYS A 52 -1.64 8.65 -7.80
CA LYS A 52 -2.71 9.53 -8.28
C LYS A 52 -4.04 9.12 -7.69
N GLN A 53 -4.75 10.06 -7.07
CA GLN A 53 -6.11 9.80 -6.59
C GLN A 53 -7.06 9.62 -7.77
N VAL A 54 -7.84 8.53 -7.77
CA VAL A 54 -8.74 8.20 -8.90
C VAL A 54 -9.81 9.28 -9.08
N ASN A 55 -10.44 9.71 -7.98
CA ASN A 55 -11.58 10.64 -8.05
C ASN A 55 -11.19 12.10 -8.31
N LYS A 56 -10.00 12.53 -7.85
CA LYS A 56 -9.60 13.95 -7.89
C LYS A 56 -8.47 14.23 -8.89
N ARG A 57 -7.92 13.20 -9.53
CA ARG A 57 -6.72 13.25 -10.41
C ARG A 57 -5.54 14.02 -9.79
N ARG A 58 -5.51 14.11 -8.45
CA ARG A 58 -4.47 14.81 -7.69
C ARG A 58 -3.32 13.84 -7.41
N SER A 59 -2.08 14.31 -7.60
CA SER A 59 -0.89 13.58 -7.18
C SER A 59 -0.77 13.63 -5.65
N ILE A 60 -0.53 12.48 -5.04
CA ILE A 60 -0.35 12.33 -3.60
C ILE A 60 1.15 12.16 -3.34
N PRO A 61 1.71 12.87 -2.34
CA PRO A 61 3.10 12.63 -1.95
C PRO A 61 3.26 11.19 -1.47
N ALA A 62 4.24 10.50 -2.04
CA ALA A 62 4.59 9.13 -1.69
C ALA A 62 6.08 9.06 -1.37
N GLN A 63 6.43 8.22 -0.40
CA GLN A 63 7.81 7.99 -0.02
C GLN A 63 8.10 6.50 -0.08
N VAL A 64 9.24 6.14 -0.67
CA VAL A 64 9.75 4.78 -0.62
C VAL A 64 10.82 4.71 0.46
N CYS A 65 10.63 3.83 1.43
CA CYS A 65 11.55 3.59 2.54
C CYS A 65 12.06 2.16 2.49
N TYR A 66 13.28 1.92 2.98
CA TYR A 66 13.75 0.55 3.18
C TYR A 66 12.94 -0.12 4.28
N ALA A 67 12.51 -1.37 4.04
CA ALA A 67 11.84 -2.15 5.07
C ALA A 67 12.85 -2.44 6.20
N HIS A 68 12.54 -2.02 7.43
CA HIS A 68 13.42 -2.30 8.56
C HIS A 68 13.31 -3.78 8.91
N SER A 69 14.36 -4.55 8.63
CA SER A 69 14.41 -6.01 8.78
C SER A 69 14.54 -6.49 10.23
N THR A 70 14.13 -5.70 11.22
CA THR A 70 14.18 -6.11 12.63
C THR A 70 12.95 -6.92 12.99
N GLY A 71 12.99 -8.24 12.74
CA GLY A 71 12.15 -9.19 13.47
C GLY A 71 11.26 -10.13 12.68
N ILE A 72 11.42 -10.28 11.36
CA ILE A 72 10.72 -11.34 10.63
C ILE A 72 11.59 -12.60 10.72
N LYS A 73 11.35 -13.41 11.76
CA LYS A 73 11.60 -14.85 11.63
C LYS A 73 10.79 -15.31 10.43
N GLU A 74 11.50 -15.83 9.43
CA GLU A 74 10.96 -16.45 8.22
C GLU A 74 9.61 -17.09 8.51
N SER A 75 8.55 -16.46 8.01
CA SER A 75 7.28 -17.15 7.92
C SER A 75 7.53 -18.34 6.99
N SER A 76 7.31 -19.54 7.52
CA SER A 76 7.47 -20.87 6.91
C SER A 76 6.55 -21.13 5.71
N LEU A 77 6.23 -20.10 4.92
CA LEU A 77 5.50 -20.17 3.68
C LEU A 77 6.49 -20.06 2.52
N SER A 78 6.34 -20.95 1.55
CA SER A 78 7.25 -21.33 0.48
C SER A 78 7.79 -20.24 -0.45
N ASP A 79 7.40 -18.98 -0.30
CA ASP A 79 7.81 -17.90 -1.21
C ASP A 79 8.53 -16.79 -0.43
N PRO A 80 9.85 -16.58 -0.64
CA PRO A 80 10.54 -15.47 -0.03
C PRO A 80 10.00 -14.15 -0.60
N SER A 81 9.70 -13.20 0.30
CA SER A 81 9.35 -11.84 -0.11
C SER A 81 10.50 -11.21 -0.88
N LEU A 82 10.20 -10.67 -2.07
CA LEU A 82 11.14 -9.90 -2.89
C LEU A 82 11.17 -8.42 -2.48
N ALA A 83 10.24 -7.99 -1.63
CA ALA A 83 10.18 -6.60 -1.17
C ALA A 83 11.33 -6.29 -0.21
N THR A 84 12.23 -5.42 -0.65
CA THR A 84 13.26 -4.79 0.20
C THR A 84 12.82 -3.40 0.68
N LYS A 85 11.72 -2.89 0.13
CA LYS A 85 11.26 -1.51 0.31
C LYS A 85 9.76 -1.48 0.59
N GLU A 86 9.33 -0.35 1.13
CA GLU A 86 7.93 -0.05 1.40
C GLU A 86 7.57 1.28 0.78
N LEU A 87 6.47 1.28 0.02
CA LEU A 87 5.80 2.46 -0.47
C LEU A 87 4.84 2.96 0.61
N ILE A 88 5.05 4.19 1.06
CA ILE A 88 4.29 4.85 2.12
C ILE A 88 3.60 6.08 1.54
N PHE A 89 2.30 6.20 1.79
CA PHE A 89 1.54 7.37 1.36
C PHE A 89 0.33 7.63 2.27
N PRO A 90 -0.09 8.91 2.39
CA PRO A 90 -1.25 9.26 3.19
C PRO A 90 -2.56 8.89 2.50
N VAL A 91 -3.45 8.30 3.28
CA VAL A 91 -4.86 8.07 2.95
C VAL A 91 -5.66 9.07 3.77
N SER A 92 -5.99 10.21 3.15
CA SER A 92 -6.69 11.29 3.83
C SER A 92 -8.19 11.27 3.55
N LEU A 93 -8.97 11.56 4.60
CA LEU A 93 -10.41 11.79 4.53
C LEU A 93 -11.20 10.61 3.95
N THR A 94 -10.89 9.38 4.37
CA THR A 94 -11.69 8.20 4.02
C THR A 94 -13.08 8.32 4.65
N PRO A 95 -14.18 8.37 3.87
CA PRO A 95 -15.51 8.56 4.43
C PRO A 95 -15.94 7.38 5.32
N PRO A 96 -16.88 7.59 6.25
CA PRO A 96 -17.49 6.51 7.03
C PRO A 96 -18.06 5.41 6.13
N LEU A 97 -17.77 4.14 6.42
CA LEU A 97 -18.23 2.98 5.63
C LEU A 97 -17.94 3.14 4.12
N GLY A 98 -16.85 3.83 3.78
CA GLY A 98 -16.54 4.24 2.42
C GLY A 98 -15.16 3.78 1.97
N PHE A 99 -14.81 4.12 0.74
CA PHE A 99 -13.57 3.71 0.10
C PHE A 99 -12.75 4.91 -0.39
N PHE A 100 -11.44 4.71 -0.43
CA PHE A 100 -10.47 5.61 -1.03
C PHE A 100 -9.63 4.83 -2.03
N SER A 101 -9.51 5.37 -3.24
CA SER A 101 -8.84 4.68 -4.35
C SER A 101 -7.74 5.54 -4.97
N VAL A 102 -6.58 4.91 -5.17
CA VAL A 102 -5.42 5.53 -5.80
C VAL A 102 -4.81 4.60 -6.84
N TRP A 103 -4.38 5.20 -7.94
CA TRP A 103 -3.56 4.56 -8.94
C TRP A 103 -2.09 4.76 -8.61
N SER A 104 -1.34 3.67 -8.50
CA SER A 104 0.11 3.68 -8.35
C SER A 104 0.77 3.31 -9.67
N SER A 105 1.77 4.08 -10.08
CA SER A 105 2.59 3.79 -11.26
C SER A 105 4.06 4.02 -10.96
N ASN A 106 4.91 3.03 -11.24
CA ASN A 106 6.35 3.14 -11.17
C ASN A 106 6.86 4.15 -12.23
N VAL A 107 7.86 4.95 -11.85
CA VAL A 107 8.52 5.97 -12.70
C VAL A 107 9.97 5.56 -12.88
#